data_AF-A0AA36J424-F1
#
_entry.id   AF-A0AA36J424-F1
#
_cell.length_a   1.000
_cell.length_b   1.000
_cell.length_c   1.000
_cell.angle_alpha   90.00
_cell.angle_beta   90.00
_cell.angle_gamma   90.00
#
_symmetry.space_group_name_H-M   'P 1'
#
loop_
_entity.id
_entity.type
_entity.pdbx_description
1 polymer ?
#
loop_
_entity_poly.entity_id
_entity_poly.type
_entity_poly.pdbx_seq_one_letter_code
_entity_poly.pdbx_strand_id
1 'polypeptide(L)'
;MHLAADVDKVFDVILKAVQKGHEVLANSAQEGGDRLSQYEAKLAEQKALIEQLSAEASRRQHQHEEQVQQLQILADEKRDLADTVKRLNEEVAGLRQQVSALQEQNALLDQAATKVTQEAPAAPQEPQSSSRSSSPTSVTEPGAAGAPAEEPPEPSEAPAVEKEAPPVPTRSSRSQSRPLVRRERLRSMSPGELHQRSRKVIKRADSRQPLARHQEERRRERSARSEERDRLVREERQRSRHQAARGQPRSPRINRTKACIPWCAKICAKGDHCPLWHPVPEEAAQILERVQRTPCRDGKDCQRTRCHFLHPGQQGDRQRKSAKDRR
;
A
#
# COMPACT_ATOMS: atom_id res chain seq x y z
N MET A 1 59.73 -57.00 -49.24
CA MET A 1 59.57 -55.53 -49.38
C MET A 1 58.16 -55.01 -49.03
N HIS A 2 57.11 -55.84 -48.88
CA HIS A 2 55.75 -55.36 -48.55
C HIS A 2 55.59 -54.74 -47.15
N LEU A 3 56.36 -55.20 -46.16
CA LEU A 3 56.26 -54.71 -44.77
C LEU A 3 56.60 -53.22 -44.61
N ALA A 4 57.51 -52.67 -45.42
CA ALA A 4 57.87 -51.26 -45.35
C ALA A 4 56.71 -50.35 -45.77
N ALA A 5 56.01 -50.71 -46.85
CA ALA A 5 54.88 -49.94 -47.36
C ALA A 5 53.66 -49.95 -46.42
N ASP A 6 53.51 -50.98 -45.57
CA ASP A 6 52.42 -51.04 -44.59
C ASP A 6 52.74 -50.24 -43.32
N VAL A 7 54.02 -50.12 -42.95
CA VAL A 7 54.46 -49.25 -41.85
C VAL A 7 54.21 -47.77 -42.19
N ASP A 8 54.53 -47.33 -43.41
CA ASP A 8 54.30 -45.94 -43.85
C ASP A 8 52.81 -45.57 -43.81
N LYS A 9 51.93 -46.48 -44.24
CA LYS A 9 50.46 -46.25 -44.16
C LYS A 9 49.98 -46.10 -42.73
N VAL A 10 50.54 -46.89 -41.78
CA VAL A 10 50.18 -46.77 -40.37
C VAL A 10 50.65 -45.42 -39.81
N PHE A 11 51.86 -44.97 -40.15
CA PHE A 11 52.33 -43.63 -39.77
C PHE A 11 51.46 -42.51 -40.34
N ASP A 12 51.05 -42.60 -41.60
CA ASP A 12 50.14 -41.62 -42.21
C ASP A 12 48.79 -41.55 -41.50
N VAL A 13 48.23 -42.71 -41.11
CA VAL A 13 46.97 -42.76 -40.34
C VAL A 13 47.14 -42.12 -38.97
N ILE A 14 48.25 -42.39 -38.28
CA ILE A 14 48.56 -41.80 -36.98
C ILE A 14 48.72 -40.28 -37.10
N LEU A 15 49.48 -39.79 -38.08
CA LEU A 15 49.68 -38.36 -38.30
C LEU A 15 48.36 -37.63 -38.61
N LYS A 16 47.50 -38.21 -39.46
CA LYS A 16 46.17 -37.66 -39.72
C LYS A 16 45.28 -37.65 -38.48
N ALA A 17 45.36 -38.67 -37.64
CA ALA A 17 44.60 -38.72 -36.38
C ALA A 17 45.09 -37.64 -35.40
N VAL A 18 46.41 -37.43 -35.29
CA VAL A 18 47.00 -36.37 -34.45
C VAL A 18 46.62 -34.99 -34.96
N GLN A 19 46.69 -34.74 -36.28
CA GLN A 19 46.27 -33.48 -36.89
C GLN A 19 44.79 -33.17 -36.60
N LYS A 20 43.90 -34.15 -36.81
CA LYS A 20 42.48 -34.01 -36.45
C LYS A 20 42.27 -33.74 -34.97
N GLY A 21 43.05 -34.41 -34.10
CA GLY A 21 43.02 -34.15 -32.66
C GLY A 21 43.40 -32.71 -32.32
N HIS A 22 44.46 -32.18 -32.96
CA HIS A 22 44.88 -30.80 -32.79
C HIS A 22 43.83 -29.79 -33.28
N GLU A 23 43.19 -30.05 -34.44
CA GLU A 23 42.10 -29.21 -34.95
C GLU A 23 40.91 -29.18 -33.99
N VAL A 24 40.50 -30.32 -33.44
CA VAL A 24 39.40 -30.39 -32.47
C VAL A 24 39.75 -29.62 -31.20
N LEU A 25 40.98 -29.72 -30.68
CA LEU A 25 41.42 -28.98 -29.51
C LEU A 25 41.49 -27.47 -29.77
N ALA A 26 41.97 -27.05 -30.95
CA ALA A 26 42.02 -25.65 -31.35
C ALA A 26 40.61 -25.04 -31.46
N ASN A 27 39.69 -25.75 -32.13
CA ASN A 27 38.29 -25.32 -32.23
C ASN A 27 37.63 -25.26 -30.85
N SER A 28 37.86 -26.26 -30.00
CA SER A 28 37.31 -26.26 -28.64
C SER A 28 37.88 -25.11 -27.79
N ALA A 29 39.15 -24.75 -27.96
CA ALA A 29 39.76 -23.62 -27.26
C ALA A 29 39.17 -22.28 -27.74
N GLN A 30 38.95 -22.14 -29.05
CA GLN A 30 38.31 -20.97 -29.63
C GLN A 30 36.86 -20.82 -29.15
N GLU A 31 36.05 -21.89 -29.21
CA GLU A 31 34.69 -21.89 -28.68
C GLU A 31 34.64 -21.57 -27.19
N GLY A 32 35.63 -22.05 -26.42
CA GLY A 32 35.79 -21.72 -25.01
C GLY A 32 36.05 -20.23 -24.80
N GLY A 33 36.94 -19.64 -25.59
CA GLY A 33 37.23 -18.21 -25.59
C GLY A 33 36.01 -17.35 -25.93
N ASP A 34 35.27 -17.71 -26.98
CA ASP A 34 34.07 -16.99 -27.42
C ASP A 34 32.98 -17.03 -26.34
N ARG A 35 32.79 -18.18 -25.68
CA ARG A 35 31.85 -18.31 -24.55
C ARG A 35 32.25 -17.46 -23.36
N LEU A 36 33.54 -17.43 -23.01
CA LEU A 36 34.04 -16.56 -21.93
C LEU A 36 33.78 -15.08 -22.24
N SER A 37 34.08 -14.65 -23.47
CA SER A 37 33.81 -13.27 -23.91
C SER A 37 32.31 -12.92 -23.83
N GLN A 38 31.42 -13.84 -24.19
CA GLN A 38 29.97 -13.65 -24.04
C GLN A 38 29.54 -13.54 -22.57
N TYR A 39 30.13 -14.32 -21.67
CA TYR A 39 29.83 -14.22 -20.24
C TYR A 39 30.35 -12.93 -19.63
N GLU A 40 31.53 -12.47 -20.03
CA GLU A 40 32.09 -11.19 -19.61
C GLU A 40 31.21 -10.01 -20.07
N ALA A 41 30.73 -10.03 -21.31
CA ALA A 41 29.80 -9.03 -21.83
C ALA A 41 28.47 -9.01 -21.04
N LYS A 42 27.87 -10.17 -20.77
CA LYS A 42 26.66 -10.27 -19.94
C LYS A 42 26.87 -9.80 -18.51
N LEU A 43 28.03 -10.09 -17.93
CA LEU A 43 28.38 -9.62 -16.59
C LEU A 43 28.53 -8.10 -16.56
N ALA A 44 29.13 -7.50 -17.59
CA ALA A 44 29.24 -6.05 -17.73
C ALA A 44 27.85 -5.39 -17.88
N GLU A 45 26.97 -5.96 -18.69
CA GLU A 45 25.58 -5.50 -18.86
C GLU A 45 24.81 -5.56 -17.54
N GLN A 46 24.91 -6.66 -16.79
CA GLN A 46 24.27 -6.79 -15.48
C GLN A 46 24.80 -5.79 -14.46
N LYS A 47 26.10 -5.52 -14.46
CA LYS A 47 26.70 -4.50 -13.58
C LYS A 47 26.18 -3.11 -13.91
N ALA A 48 26.12 -2.76 -15.19
CA ALA A 48 25.57 -1.47 -15.64
C ALA A 48 24.09 -1.32 -15.24
N LEU A 49 23.29 -2.39 -15.37
CA LEU A 49 21.90 -2.38 -14.95
C LEU A 49 21.75 -2.19 -13.43
N ILE A 50 22.57 -2.87 -12.63
CA ILE A 50 22.57 -2.69 -11.16
C ILE A 50 22.93 -1.25 -10.79
N GLU A 51 23.94 -0.68 -11.43
CA GLU A 51 24.35 0.71 -11.20
C GLU A 51 23.21 1.69 -11.55
N GLN A 52 22.56 1.51 -12.70
CA GLN A 52 21.41 2.31 -13.11
C GLN A 52 20.25 2.22 -12.11
N LEU A 53 19.87 1.01 -11.70
CA LEU A 53 18.79 0.80 -10.72
C LEU A 53 19.14 1.40 -9.35
N SER A 54 20.42 1.33 -8.95
CA SER A 54 20.88 1.93 -7.70
C SER A 54 20.83 3.46 -7.75
N ALA A 55 21.20 4.06 -8.88
CA ALA A 55 21.11 5.51 -9.08
C ALA A 55 19.65 5.98 -9.08
N GLU A 56 18.75 5.21 -9.72
CA GLU A 56 17.31 5.52 -9.71
C GLU A 56 16.71 5.40 -8.31
N ALA A 57 17.09 4.37 -7.54
CA ALA A 57 16.66 4.21 -6.16
C ALA A 57 17.08 5.40 -5.29
N SER A 58 18.32 5.86 -5.43
CA SER A 58 18.82 7.05 -4.72
C SER A 58 18.07 8.33 -5.09
N ARG A 59 17.73 8.52 -6.37
CA ARG A 59 16.91 9.67 -6.81
C ARG A 59 15.51 9.64 -6.18
N ARG A 60 14.86 8.48 -6.18
CA ARG A 60 13.54 8.31 -5.54
C ARG A 60 13.60 8.54 -4.03
N GLN A 61 14.67 8.08 -3.38
CA GLN A 61 14.88 8.33 -1.96
C GLN A 61 15.00 9.83 -1.68
N HIS A 62 15.79 10.56 -2.47
CA HIS A 62 15.94 12.00 -2.32
C HIS A 62 14.61 12.75 -2.52
N GLN A 63 13.85 12.39 -3.57
CA GLN A 63 12.51 12.95 -3.79
C GLN A 63 11.56 12.69 -2.61
N HIS A 64 11.62 11.50 -2.01
CA HIS A 64 10.82 11.21 -0.81
C HIS A 64 11.28 12.02 0.40
N GLU A 65 12.58 12.23 0.59
CA GLU A 65 13.12 13.07 1.65
C GLU A 65 12.67 14.54 1.47
N GLU A 66 12.70 15.07 0.25
CA GLU A 66 12.17 16.41 -0.08
C GLU A 66 10.68 16.52 0.21
N GLN A 67 9.86 15.53 -0.17
CA GLN A 67 8.43 15.50 0.13
C GLN A 67 8.16 15.48 1.64
N VAL A 68 8.94 14.72 2.41
CA VAL A 68 8.82 14.69 3.87
C VAL A 68 9.18 16.05 4.48
N GLN A 69 10.22 16.72 3.97
CA GLN A 69 10.56 18.08 4.40
C GLN A 69 9.44 19.09 4.09
N GLN A 70 8.85 19.04 2.89
CA GLN A 70 7.72 19.88 2.53
C GLN A 70 6.50 19.65 3.43
N LEU A 71 6.16 18.40 3.71
CA LEU A 71 5.07 18.06 4.62
C LEU A 71 5.33 18.54 6.05
N GLN A 72 6.59 18.50 6.50
CA GLN A 72 6.98 19.03 7.80
C GLN A 72 6.78 20.54 7.86
N ILE A 73 7.21 21.29 6.83
CA ILE A 73 6.99 22.74 6.72
C ILE A 73 5.48 23.07 6.79
N LEU A 74 4.66 22.39 5.98
CA LEU A 74 3.21 22.60 5.97
C LEU A 74 2.55 22.24 7.31
N ALA A 75 3.06 21.23 8.02
CA ALA A 75 2.56 20.86 9.34
C ALA A 75 2.88 21.93 10.39
N ASP A 76 4.04 22.57 10.28
CA ASP A 76 4.46 23.65 11.17
C ASP A 76 3.67 24.94 10.85
N GLU A 77 3.50 25.31 9.58
CA GLU A 77 2.63 26.42 9.16
C GLU A 77 1.19 26.24 9.64
N LYS A 78 0.64 25.03 9.52
CA LYS A 78 -0.69 24.71 10.03
C LYS A 78 -0.79 24.90 11.54
N ARG A 79 0.28 24.60 12.28
CA ARG A 79 0.33 24.81 13.73
C ARG A 79 0.33 26.30 14.05
N ASP A 80 1.15 27.08 13.37
CA ASP A 80 1.23 28.53 13.55
C ASP A 80 -0.12 29.21 13.23
N LEU A 81 -0.79 28.77 12.15
CA LEU A 81 -2.14 29.22 11.81
C LEU A 81 -3.18 28.84 12.87
N ALA A 82 -3.07 27.67 13.49
CA ALA A 82 -3.97 27.30 14.58
C ALA A 82 -3.78 28.21 15.81
N ASP A 83 -2.54 28.57 16.12
CA ASP A 83 -2.21 29.47 17.22
C ASP A 83 -2.64 30.92 16.95
N THR A 84 -2.57 31.41 15.71
CA THR A 84 -3.11 32.72 15.34
C THR A 84 -4.63 32.75 15.43
N VAL A 85 -5.32 31.73 14.93
CA VAL A 85 -6.78 31.61 15.04
C VAL A 85 -7.22 31.57 16.50
N LYS A 86 -6.48 30.86 17.36
CA LYS A 86 -6.75 30.83 18.80
C LYS A 86 -6.64 32.23 19.43
N ARG A 87 -5.56 32.96 19.16
CA ARG A 87 -5.38 34.34 19.66
C ARG A 87 -6.49 35.28 19.18
N LEU A 88 -6.85 35.23 17.90
CA LEU A 88 -7.93 36.05 17.34
C LEU A 88 -9.28 35.72 17.99
N ASN A 89 -9.56 34.45 18.27
CA ASN A 89 -10.78 34.05 18.98
C ASN A 89 -10.84 34.60 20.41
N GLU A 90 -9.70 34.61 21.12
CA GLU A 90 -9.59 35.21 22.46
C GLU A 90 -9.81 36.74 22.41
N GLU A 91 -9.24 37.43 21.43
CA GLU A 91 -9.46 38.86 21.19
C GLU A 91 -10.93 39.18 20.87
N VAL A 92 -11.56 38.41 19.96
CA VAL A 92 -12.98 38.56 19.63
C VAL A 92 -13.86 38.30 20.85
N ALA A 93 -13.53 37.33 21.68
CA ALA A 93 -14.25 37.09 22.94
C ALA A 93 -14.13 38.30 23.90
N GLY A 94 -12.93 38.87 24.03
CA GLY A 94 -12.70 40.09 24.83
C GLY A 94 -13.50 41.29 24.31
N LEU A 95 -13.50 41.53 23.00
CA LEU A 95 -14.29 42.61 22.39
C LEU A 95 -15.79 42.40 22.59
N ARG A 96 -16.30 41.17 22.48
CA ARG A 96 -17.71 40.86 22.74
C ARG A 96 -18.10 41.18 24.19
N GLN A 97 -17.24 40.88 25.16
CA GLN A 97 -17.46 41.24 26.56
C GLN A 97 -17.51 42.76 26.76
N GLN A 98 -16.60 43.51 26.12
CA GLN A 98 -16.59 44.97 26.18
C GLN A 98 -17.85 45.58 25.57
N VAL A 99 -18.30 45.08 24.41
CA VAL A 99 -19.55 45.53 23.77
C VAL A 99 -20.75 45.26 24.68
N SER A 100 -20.81 44.08 25.31
CA SER A 100 -21.88 43.77 26.28
C SER A 100 -21.88 44.74 27.46
N ALA A 101 -20.71 45.03 28.05
CA ALA A 101 -20.60 45.98 29.17
C ALA A 101 -21.02 47.41 28.77
N LEU A 102 -20.66 47.86 27.57
CA LEU A 102 -21.09 49.17 27.04
C LEU A 102 -22.60 49.21 26.78
N GLN A 103 -23.18 48.12 26.29
CA GLN A 103 -24.64 48.00 26.11
C GLN A 103 -25.37 48.08 27.46
N GLU A 104 -24.87 47.42 28.50
CA GLU A 104 -25.42 47.53 29.86
C GLU A 104 -25.32 48.96 30.41
N GLN A 105 -24.18 49.62 30.21
CA GLN A 105 -23.98 51.01 30.63
C GLN A 105 -24.92 51.97 29.90
N ASN A 106 -25.10 51.82 28.58
CA ASN A 106 -26.05 52.62 27.81
C ASN A 106 -27.49 52.40 28.30
N ALA A 107 -27.88 51.16 28.59
CA ALA A 107 -29.20 50.86 29.13
C ALA A 107 -29.44 51.54 30.50
N LEU A 108 -28.41 51.64 31.35
CA LEU A 108 -28.51 52.38 32.61
C LEU A 108 -28.67 53.90 32.39
N LEU A 109 -27.95 54.46 31.41
CA LEU A 109 -28.08 55.88 31.05
C LEU A 109 -29.47 56.19 30.49
N ASP A 110 -30.04 55.33 29.64
CA ASP A 110 -31.40 55.48 29.11
C ASP A 110 -32.45 55.42 30.25
N GLN A 111 -32.27 54.53 31.22
CA GLN A 111 -33.10 54.47 32.43
C GLN A 111 -32.97 55.73 33.30
N ALA A 112 -31.78 56.35 33.36
CA ALA A 112 -31.59 57.60 34.08
C ALA A 112 -32.25 58.78 33.34
N ALA A 113 -32.09 58.87 32.02
CA ALA A 113 -32.68 59.91 31.19
C ALA A 113 -34.22 59.90 31.22
N THR A 114 -34.82 58.71 31.19
CA THR A 114 -36.28 58.54 31.33
C THR A 114 -36.79 59.00 32.69
N LYS A 115 -36.06 58.74 33.78
CA LYS A 115 -36.40 59.27 35.12
C LYS A 115 -36.35 60.80 35.18
N VAL A 116 -35.30 61.42 34.64
CA VAL A 116 -35.18 62.89 34.60
C VAL A 116 -36.32 63.54 33.81
N THR A 117 -36.76 62.90 32.72
CA THR A 117 -37.86 63.42 31.88
C THR A 117 -39.22 63.32 32.58
N GLN A 118 -39.42 62.33 33.46
CA GLN A 118 -40.66 62.16 34.23
C GLN A 118 -40.79 63.15 35.41
N GLU A 119 -39.69 63.72 35.91
CA GLU A 119 -39.70 64.70 37.01
C GLU A 119 -39.80 66.17 36.56
N ALA A 120 -39.83 66.45 35.24
CA ALA A 120 -39.98 67.81 34.74
C ALA A 120 -41.45 68.29 34.85
N PRO A 121 -41.74 69.42 35.53
CA PRO A 121 -43.11 69.92 35.68
C PRO A 121 -43.70 70.39 34.34
N ALA A 122 -44.94 69.99 34.08
CA ALA A 122 -45.72 70.34 32.90
C ALA A 122 -45.88 71.87 32.77
N ALA A 123 -45.19 72.46 31.78
CA ALA A 123 -45.46 73.82 31.33
C ALA A 123 -46.64 73.83 30.33
N PRO A 124 -47.45 74.90 30.28
CA PRO A 124 -48.70 74.94 29.51
C PRO A 124 -48.46 74.95 27.99
N GLN A 125 -49.34 74.25 27.28
CA GLN A 125 -49.40 74.14 25.83
C GLN A 125 -49.81 75.48 25.18
N GLU A 126 -49.06 75.95 24.17
CA GLU A 126 -49.56 76.90 23.18
C GLU A 126 -49.94 76.18 21.87
N PRO A 127 -51.00 76.62 21.16
CA PRO A 127 -51.55 75.89 20.03
C PRO A 127 -51.00 76.36 18.67
N GLN A 128 -50.72 75.35 17.84
CA GLN A 128 -50.84 75.31 16.37
C GLN A 128 -50.15 76.38 15.51
N SER A 129 -49.29 75.92 14.59
CA SER A 129 -49.42 76.32 13.18
C SER A 129 -48.74 75.33 12.23
N SER A 130 -49.60 74.81 11.36
CA SER A 130 -49.40 74.42 9.97
C SER A 130 -48.09 74.91 9.33
N SER A 131 -47.38 74.03 8.60
CA SER A 131 -47.27 74.08 7.14
C SER A 131 -46.06 73.32 6.59
N ARG A 132 -46.35 72.50 5.57
CA ARG A 132 -45.63 72.41 4.29
C ARG A 132 -44.29 71.66 4.20
N SER A 133 -44.41 70.51 3.51
CA SER A 133 -43.66 70.14 2.29
C SER A 133 -42.13 70.25 2.31
N SER A 134 -41.45 69.12 2.12
CA SER A 134 -40.55 68.90 0.96
C SER A 134 -39.94 67.49 0.98
N SER A 135 -40.16 66.77 -0.13
CA SER A 135 -39.18 65.94 -0.85
C SER A 135 -38.58 64.67 -0.19
N PRO A 136 -38.91 63.47 -0.69
CA PRO A 136 -38.01 62.32 -0.59
C PRO A 136 -36.93 62.45 -1.67
N THR A 137 -35.72 62.91 -1.30
CA THR A 137 -34.54 62.75 -2.15
C THR A 137 -34.04 61.31 -2.04
N SER A 138 -34.15 60.59 -3.16
CA SER A 138 -33.45 59.35 -3.45
C SER A 138 -31.99 59.42 -3.01
N VAL A 139 -31.64 58.69 -1.95
CA VAL A 139 -30.25 58.37 -1.64
C VAL A 139 -29.99 56.97 -2.17
N THR A 140 -29.36 56.98 -3.34
CA THR A 140 -28.69 55.89 -4.02
C THR A 140 -27.91 55.03 -3.03
N GLU A 141 -28.21 53.72 -3.02
CA GLU A 141 -27.37 52.66 -2.45
C GLU A 141 -25.90 52.87 -2.83
N PRO A 142 -24.97 52.94 -1.86
CA PRO A 142 -23.57 52.73 -2.16
C PRO A 142 -23.35 51.24 -2.43
N GLY A 143 -23.18 50.94 -3.72
CA GLY A 143 -22.38 49.87 -4.29
C GLY A 143 -22.07 48.68 -3.38
N ALA A 144 -22.78 47.58 -3.61
CA ALA A 144 -22.25 46.25 -3.46
C ALA A 144 -21.02 46.10 -4.38
N ALA A 145 -19.87 46.52 -3.87
CA ALA A 145 -18.59 46.26 -4.48
C ALA A 145 -18.26 44.78 -4.32
N GLY A 146 -18.47 44.04 -5.40
CA GLY A 146 -17.65 42.92 -5.83
C GLY A 146 -17.27 41.89 -4.76
N ALA A 147 -18.16 40.93 -4.53
CA ALA A 147 -17.66 39.58 -4.33
C ALA A 147 -17.06 39.15 -5.69
N PRO A 148 -15.74 38.88 -5.79
CA PRO A 148 -15.25 38.15 -6.95
C PRO A 148 -15.92 36.79 -6.91
N ALA A 149 -16.68 36.49 -7.96
CA ALA A 149 -16.97 35.11 -8.30
C ALA A 149 -15.62 34.42 -8.45
N GLU A 150 -15.22 33.63 -7.46
CA GLU A 150 -14.29 32.53 -7.68
C GLU A 150 -14.96 31.61 -8.69
N GLU A 151 -14.68 31.87 -9.97
CA GLU A 151 -14.70 30.84 -10.99
C GLU A 151 -13.89 29.65 -10.44
N PRO A 152 -14.48 28.45 -10.31
CA PRO A 152 -13.67 27.28 -10.08
C PRO A 152 -12.70 27.17 -11.27
N PRO A 153 -11.38 27.04 -11.05
CA PRO A 153 -10.44 26.91 -12.14
C PRO A 153 -10.87 25.73 -13.00
N GLU A 154 -11.07 25.99 -14.29
CA GLU A 154 -11.14 24.92 -15.29
C GLU A 154 -9.94 23.98 -15.06
N PRO A 155 -10.14 22.66 -15.02
CA PRO A 155 -9.04 21.72 -14.93
C PRO A 155 -8.22 21.85 -16.21
N SER A 156 -7.15 22.64 -16.11
CA SER A 156 -6.03 22.66 -17.04
C SER A 156 -5.70 21.24 -17.45
N GLU A 157 -5.85 20.97 -18.74
CA GLU A 157 -5.52 19.73 -19.41
C GLU A 157 -4.09 19.34 -19.01
N ALA A 158 -3.99 18.37 -18.11
CA ALA A 158 -2.72 17.72 -17.83
C ALA A 158 -2.21 17.13 -19.15
N PRO A 159 -0.93 17.34 -19.51
CA PRO A 159 -0.36 16.71 -20.69
C PRO A 159 -0.56 15.20 -20.56
N ALA A 160 -1.09 14.60 -21.61
CA ALA A 160 -1.22 13.16 -21.76
C ALA A 160 0.16 12.50 -21.57
N VAL A 161 0.48 12.14 -20.34
CA VAL A 161 1.57 11.22 -20.05
C VAL A 161 1.03 9.85 -20.43
N GLU A 162 1.36 9.43 -21.65
CA GLU A 162 1.34 8.03 -22.05
C GLU A 162 2.18 7.23 -21.05
N LYS A 163 1.53 6.76 -19.98
CA LYS A 163 2.05 5.69 -19.15
C LYS A 163 1.88 4.41 -19.96
N GLU A 164 2.89 4.08 -20.75
CA GLU A 164 3.17 2.69 -21.12
C GLU A 164 3.25 1.88 -19.83
N ALA A 165 2.17 1.16 -19.53
CA ALA A 165 2.14 0.23 -18.42
C ALA A 165 3.15 -0.89 -18.74
N PRO A 166 4.12 -1.18 -17.86
CA PRO A 166 5.00 -2.32 -18.06
C PRO A 166 4.17 -3.61 -18.08
N PRO A 167 4.48 -4.57 -18.96
CA PRO A 167 3.72 -5.81 -19.08
C PRO A 167 3.70 -6.54 -17.74
N VAL A 168 2.50 -6.74 -17.21
CA VAL A 168 2.24 -7.51 -16.00
C VAL A 168 2.80 -8.92 -16.22
N PRO A 169 3.79 -9.38 -15.44
CA PRO A 169 4.25 -10.76 -15.54
C PRO A 169 3.10 -11.68 -15.11
N THR A 170 2.56 -12.44 -16.06
CA THR A 170 1.63 -13.54 -15.80
C THR A 170 2.33 -14.54 -14.89
N ARG A 171 2.03 -14.46 -13.59
CA ARG A 171 2.55 -15.35 -12.56
C ARG A 171 1.96 -16.74 -12.77
N SER A 172 2.68 -17.53 -13.56
CA SER A 172 2.48 -18.96 -13.75
C SER A 172 2.34 -19.65 -12.40
N SER A 173 1.12 -20.10 -12.13
CA SER A 173 0.77 -20.90 -10.97
C SER A 173 1.28 -22.32 -11.22
N ARG A 174 2.55 -22.56 -10.94
CA ARG A 174 3.13 -23.92 -10.86
C ARG A 174 3.45 -24.25 -9.41
N SER A 175 2.39 -24.40 -8.61
CA SER A 175 2.43 -25.11 -7.34
C SER A 175 2.66 -26.59 -7.62
N GLN A 176 3.94 -26.94 -7.81
CA GLN A 176 4.38 -28.33 -7.72
C GLN A 176 4.21 -28.81 -6.29
N SER A 177 3.29 -29.74 -6.15
CA SER A 177 2.99 -30.56 -5.00
C SER A 177 4.28 -31.10 -4.39
N ARG A 178 4.65 -30.60 -3.21
CA ARG A 178 5.65 -31.27 -2.36
C ARG A 178 5.01 -32.57 -1.86
N PRO A 179 5.58 -33.76 -2.17
CA PRO A 179 5.09 -34.99 -1.58
C PRO A 179 5.41 -34.97 -0.09
N LEU A 180 4.36 -35.15 0.72
CA LEU A 180 4.46 -35.38 2.15
C LEU A 180 5.21 -36.70 2.36
N VAL A 181 6.51 -36.63 2.61
CA VAL A 181 7.27 -37.78 3.10
C VAL A 181 6.79 -38.05 4.52
N ARG A 182 5.89 -39.03 4.57
CA ARG A 182 5.32 -39.73 5.70
C ARG A 182 6.42 -40.04 6.72
N ARG A 183 6.43 -39.25 7.80
CA ARG A 183 7.31 -39.41 8.95
C ARG A 183 6.80 -40.60 9.78
N GLU A 184 7.09 -41.80 9.29
CA GLU A 184 6.85 -43.03 10.03
C GLU A 184 7.88 -43.18 11.15
N ARG A 185 7.39 -43.01 12.38
CA ARG A 185 7.66 -43.84 13.56
C ARG A 185 9.05 -44.49 13.63
N LEU A 186 9.95 -43.84 14.35
CA LEU A 186 10.91 -44.55 15.20
C LEU A 186 10.57 -44.26 16.65
N ARG A 187 9.66 -45.08 17.19
CA ARG A 187 9.56 -45.38 18.61
C ARG A 187 10.54 -46.52 18.92
N SER A 188 10.99 -46.51 20.17
CA SER A 188 11.63 -47.61 20.92
C SER A 188 13.01 -48.09 20.45
N MET A 189 14.04 -47.45 21.00
CA MET A 189 15.18 -48.19 21.55
C MET A 189 15.31 -47.81 23.03
N SER A 190 15.15 -48.81 23.88
CA SER A 190 15.19 -48.73 25.33
C SER A 190 16.61 -48.47 25.86
N PRO A 191 16.76 -47.85 27.04
CA PRO A 191 18.04 -47.63 27.68
C PRO A 191 18.46 -48.86 28.49
N GLY A 192 19.50 -49.57 28.05
CA GLY A 192 20.06 -50.68 28.81
C GLY A 192 21.15 -51.43 28.05
N GLU A 193 22.29 -51.57 28.70
CA GLU A 193 23.33 -52.57 28.42
C GLU A 193 24.11 -52.44 27.09
N LEU A 194 25.25 -51.74 27.16
CA LEU A 194 26.43 -52.19 26.42
C LEU A 194 27.66 -52.06 27.32
N HIS A 195 27.98 -53.20 27.90
CA HIS A 195 29.13 -53.50 28.72
C HIS A 195 30.46 -53.16 28.01
N GLN A 196 31.35 -52.54 28.78
CA GLN A 196 32.75 -52.93 28.96
C GLN A 196 33.44 -53.57 27.75
N ARG A 197 34.07 -52.75 26.91
CA ARG A 197 35.30 -53.15 26.22
C ARG A 197 36.37 -52.08 26.36
N SER A 198 37.08 -52.22 27.47
CA SER A 198 38.44 -51.76 27.69
C SER A 198 39.32 -52.16 26.50
N ARG A 199 39.64 -51.21 25.62
CA ARG A 199 40.76 -51.34 24.69
C ARG A 199 41.72 -50.19 24.90
N LYS A 200 42.89 -50.60 25.41
CA LYS A 200 44.14 -49.90 25.62
C LYS A 200 44.32 -48.67 24.73
N VAL A 201 44.41 -47.54 25.41
CA VAL A 201 44.85 -46.23 24.91
C VAL A 201 46.27 -46.37 24.37
N ILE A 202 46.42 -46.34 23.04
CA ILE A 202 47.69 -46.02 22.41
C ILE A 202 47.76 -44.49 22.37
N LYS A 203 48.53 -43.91 23.30
CA LYS A 203 48.91 -42.50 23.27
C LYS A 203 49.83 -42.27 22.06
N ARG A 204 49.25 -41.90 20.91
CA ARG A 204 49.99 -41.20 19.85
C ARG A 204 49.73 -39.71 20.02
N ALA A 205 50.76 -39.04 20.53
CA ALA A 205 50.85 -37.60 20.50
C ALA A 205 50.89 -37.09 19.06
N ASP A 206 50.44 -35.85 18.91
CA ASP A 206 50.83 -34.86 17.92
C ASP A 206 50.15 -34.79 16.53
N SER A 207 49.56 -33.60 16.33
CA SER A 207 49.67 -32.79 15.11
C SER A 207 48.68 -32.98 13.96
N ARG A 208 47.38 -33.15 14.24
CA ARG A 208 46.29 -32.92 13.24
C ARG A 208 44.95 -32.45 13.83
N GLN A 209 44.88 -31.33 14.57
CA GLN A 209 43.59 -30.74 15.00
C GLN A 209 43.38 -29.21 14.82
N PRO A 210 43.42 -28.65 13.60
CA PRO A 210 42.78 -27.35 13.34
C PRO A 210 41.29 -27.47 12.96
N LEU A 211 40.91 -28.49 12.20
CA LEU A 211 39.58 -28.57 11.57
C LEU A 211 38.45 -29.01 12.52
N ALA A 212 38.75 -29.82 13.53
CA ALA A 212 37.74 -30.31 14.48
C ALA A 212 37.17 -29.16 15.34
N ARG A 213 38.03 -28.22 15.76
CA ARG A 213 37.64 -27.05 16.55
C ARG A 213 36.69 -26.14 15.79
N HIS A 214 36.95 -25.94 14.49
CA HIS A 214 36.14 -25.07 13.66
C HIS A 214 34.76 -25.69 13.32
N GLN A 215 34.64 -27.01 13.23
CA GLN A 215 33.32 -27.66 13.09
C GLN A 215 32.47 -27.54 14.36
N GLU A 216 33.09 -27.61 15.54
CA GLU A 216 32.37 -27.45 16.80
C GLU A 216 31.88 -26.01 16.99
N GLU A 217 32.69 -25.02 16.62
CA GLU A 217 32.31 -23.61 16.62
C GLU A 217 31.10 -23.35 15.69
N ARG A 218 31.12 -23.85 14.46
CA ARG A 218 29.95 -23.76 13.55
C ARG A 218 28.70 -24.45 14.08
N ARG A 219 28.84 -25.55 14.84
CA ARG A 219 27.70 -26.20 15.51
C ARG A 219 27.14 -25.32 16.63
N ARG A 220 28.00 -24.68 17.44
CA ARG A 220 27.57 -23.75 18.50
C ARG A 220 26.86 -22.53 17.92
N GLU A 221 27.39 -21.92 16.86
CA GLU A 221 26.73 -20.80 16.18
C GLU A 221 25.36 -21.18 15.61
N ARG A 222 25.26 -22.37 15.01
CA ARG A 222 23.97 -22.87 14.48
C ARG A 222 22.96 -23.10 15.60
N SER A 223 23.40 -23.57 16.76
CA SER A 223 22.55 -23.74 17.95
C SER A 223 22.08 -22.38 18.48
N ALA A 224 22.98 -21.41 18.62
CA ALA A 224 22.67 -20.07 19.09
C ALA A 224 21.64 -19.36 18.19
N ARG A 225 21.81 -19.43 16.86
CA ARG A 225 20.83 -18.88 15.89
C ARG A 225 19.47 -19.57 15.97
N SER A 226 19.43 -20.87 16.29
CA SER A 226 18.18 -21.61 16.46
C SER A 226 17.47 -21.19 17.74
N GLU A 227 18.19 -21.04 18.85
CA GLU A 227 17.64 -20.60 20.14
C GLU A 227 17.12 -19.15 20.06
N GLU A 228 17.82 -18.27 19.36
CA GLU A 228 17.38 -16.90 19.12
C GLU A 228 16.08 -16.85 18.31
N ARG A 229 15.98 -17.67 17.24
CA ARG A 229 14.74 -17.78 16.46
C ARG A 229 13.59 -18.29 17.32
N ASP A 230 13.82 -19.30 18.14
CA ASP A 230 12.78 -19.85 19.03
C ASP A 230 12.35 -18.83 20.10
N ARG A 231 13.28 -18.03 20.61
CA ARG A 231 12.99 -16.92 21.53
C ARG A 231 12.09 -15.87 20.87
N LEU A 232 12.42 -15.43 19.66
CA LEU A 232 11.60 -14.44 18.93
C LEU A 232 10.19 -14.95 18.66
N VAL A 233 10.03 -16.23 18.29
CA VAL A 233 8.70 -16.85 18.08
C VAL A 233 7.91 -16.92 19.40
N ARG A 234 8.55 -17.19 20.53
CA ARG A 234 7.89 -17.18 21.86
C ARG A 234 7.47 -15.76 22.26
N GLU A 235 8.33 -14.77 22.05
CA GLU A 235 8.00 -13.36 22.33
C GLU A 235 6.86 -12.85 21.44
N GLU A 236 6.83 -13.21 20.16
CA GLU A 236 5.73 -12.86 19.25
C GLU A 236 4.40 -13.50 19.67
N ARG A 237 4.42 -14.77 20.12
CA ARG A 237 3.25 -15.43 20.69
C ARG A 237 2.78 -14.78 21.98
N GLN A 238 3.70 -14.35 22.86
CA GLN A 238 3.35 -13.61 24.07
C GLN A 238 2.73 -12.26 23.75
N ARG A 239 3.32 -11.48 22.82
CA ARG A 239 2.74 -10.21 22.34
C ARG A 239 1.33 -10.41 21.78
N SER A 240 1.14 -11.45 20.99
CA SER A 240 -0.18 -11.81 20.43
C SER A 240 -1.21 -12.14 21.52
N ARG A 241 -0.79 -12.83 22.60
CA ARG A 241 -1.66 -13.11 23.76
C ARG A 241 -2.00 -11.85 24.56
N HIS A 242 -1.03 -10.98 24.81
CA HIS A 242 -1.28 -9.71 25.52
C HIS A 242 -2.18 -8.77 24.72
N GLN A 243 -2.08 -8.74 23.39
CA GLN A 243 -3.04 -8.02 22.55
C GLN A 243 -4.45 -8.61 22.62
N ALA A 244 -4.59 -9.94 22.67
CA ALA A 244 -5.91 -10.58 22.81
C ALA A 244 -6.56 -10.31 24.18
N ALA A 245 -5.77 -10.20 25.25
CA ALA A 245 -6.28 -9.95 26.61
C ALA A 245 -6.79 -8.51 26.82
N ARG A 246 -6.33 -7.53 26.02
CA ARG A 246 -6.75 -6.13 26.15
C ARG A 246 -8.09 -5.79 25.48
N GLY A 247 -8.83 -6.78 24.98
CA GLY A 247 -10.20 -6.56 24.50
C GLY A 247 -10.35 -5.56 23.34
N GLN A 248 -9.25 -5.17 22.68
CA GLN A 248 -9.36 -4.38 21.46
C GLN A 248 -10.13 -5.23 20.44
N PRO A 249 -11.33 -4.80 20.01
CA PRO A 249 -12.05 -5.50 18.95
C PRO A 249 -11.09 -5.55 17.78
N ARG A 250 -10.69 -6.77 17.38
CA ARG A 250 -9.94 -6.94 16.14
C ARG A 250 -10.79 -6.27 15.09
N SER A 251 -10.36 -5.11 14.60
CA SER A 251 -10.98 -4.52 13.43
C SER A 251 -11.02 -5.64 12.41
N PRO A 252 -12.22 -6.05 11.94
CA PRO A 252 -12.34 -7.21 11.08
C PRO A 252 -11.41 -6.94 9.92
N ARG A 253 -10.33 -7.74 9.82
CA ARG A 253 -9.30 -7.52 8.81
C ARG A 253 -10.01 -7.52 7.47
N ILE A 254 -10.16 -6.34 6.87
CA ILE A 254 -10.86 -6.17 5.61
C ILE A 254 -10.12 -7.07 4.61
N ASN A 255 -10.82 -8.07 4.11
CA ASN A 255 -10.24 -9.00 3.15
C ASN A 255 -10.06 -8.26 1.81
N ARG A 256 -8.88 -7.63 1.63
CA ARG A 256 -8.52 -6.89 0.40
C ARG A 256 -8.50 -7.77 -0.86
N THR A 257 -8.54 -9.08 -0.70
CA THR A 257 -8.56 -10.04 -1.82
C THR A 257 -9.95 -10.25 -2.42
N LYS A 258 -11.03 -9.87 -1.73
CA LYS A 258 -12.41 -10.11 -2.19
C LYS A 258 -13.22 -8.82 -2.11
N ALA A 259 -13.65 -8.34 -3.28
CA ALA A 259 -14.55 -7.20 -3.38
C ALA A 259 -15.97 -7.56 -2.91
N CYS A 260 -16.65 -6.60 -2.31
CA CYS A 260 -18.05 -6.70 -1.93
C CYS A 260 -18.95 -6.58 -3.17
N ILE A 261 -19.49 -7.69 -3.68
CA ILE A 261 -20.41 -7.67 -4.83
C ILE A 261 -21.66 -6.78 -4.58
N PRO A 262 -22.31 -6.82 -3.40
CA PRO A 262 -23.40 -5.90 -3.09
C PRO A 262 -23.02 -4.42 -3.19
N TRP A 263 -21.78 -4.06 -2.82
CA TRP A 263 -21.30 -2.67 -2.92
C TRP A 263 -21.11 -2.28 -4.38
N CYS A 264 -20.50 -3.17 -5.17
CA CYS A 264 -20.33 -2.96 -6.60
C CYS A 264 -21.68 -2.79 -7.32
N ALA A 265 -22.73 -3.45 -6.83
CA ALA A 265 -24.10 -3.32 -7.32
C ALA A 265 -24.91 -2.18 -6.66
N LYS A 266 -24.30 -1.34 -5.81
CA LYS A 266 -24.94 -0.24 -5.07
C LYS A 266 -26.12 -0.68 -4.16
N ILE A 267 -26.08 -1.90 -3.64
CA ILE A 267 -27.09 -2.47 -2.73
C ILE A 267 -26.53 -2.90 -1.37
N CYS A 268 -25.27 -2.55 -1.05
CA CYS A 268 -24.67 -2.89 0.23
C CYS A 268 -25.18 -1.98 1.35
N ALA A 269 -25.88 -2.54 2.33
CA ALA A 269 -26.37 -1.80 3.50
C ALA A 269 -25.28 -1.52 4.56
N LYS A 270 -24.12 -2.18 4.48
CA LYS A 270 -23.08 -2.11 5.53
C LYS A 270 -22.19 -0.87 5.44
N GLY A 271 -22.16 -0.17 4.31
CA GLY A 271 -21.28 0.98 4.09
C GLY A 271 -19.82 0.67 4.48
N ASP A 272 -19.18 1.58 5.18
CA ASP A 272 -17.76 1.47 5.58
C ASP A 272 -17.48 0.37 6.61
N HIS A 273 -18.53 -0.19 7.23
CA HIS A 273 -18.42 -1.31 8.16
C HIS A 273 -18.47 -2.68 7.47
N CYS A 274 -18.45 -2.73 6.14
CA CYS A 274 -18.43 -3.98 5.42
C CYS A 274 -17.10 -4.73 5.66
N PRO A 275 -17.12 -6.03 6.02
CA PRO A 275 -15.89 -6.83 6.21
C PRO A 275 -15.18 -7.16 4.88
N LEU A 276 -15.82 -6.83 3.75
CA LEU A 276 -15.30 -7.03 2.40
C LEU A 276 -14.80 -5.69 1.85
N TRP A 277 -13.85 -5.75 0.92
CA TRP A 277 -13.27 -4.55 0.34
C TRP A 277 -14.26 -3.83 -0.59
N HIS A 278 -14.32 -2.51 -0.45
CA HIS A 278 -15.11 -1.60 -1.26
C HIS A 278 -14.17 -0.90 -2.27
N PRO A 279 -14.14 -1.35 -3.54
CA PRO A 279 -13.33 -0.71 -4.57
C PRO A 279 -13.88 0.68 -4.94
N VAL A 280 -13.04 1.48 -5.59
CA VAL A 280 -13.42 2.78 -6.17
C VAL A 280 -14.53 2.57 -7.23
N PRO A 281 -15.47 3.51 -7.44
CA PRO A 281 -16.63 3.30 -8.32
C PRO A 281 -16.31 2.78 -9.73
N GLU A 282 -15.19 3.18 -10.32
CA GLU A 282 -14.73 2.71 -11.63
C GLU A 282 -14.32 1.24 -11.62
N GLU A 283 -13.51 0.83 -10.64
CA GLU A 283 -13.14 -0.58 -10.43
C GLU A 283 -14.36 -1.44 -10.07
N ALA A 284 -15.29 -0.88 -9.30
CA ALA A 284 -16.53 -1.54 -8.93
C ALA A 284 -17.37 -1.90 -10.17
N ALA A 285 -17.43 -1.01 -11.17
CA ALA A 285 -18.11 -1.26 -12.44
C ALA A 285 -17.45 -2.42 -13.22
N GLN A 286 -16.11 -2.43 -13.32
CA GLN A 286 -15.36 -3.50 -13.98
C GLN A 286 -15.55 -4.88 -13.30
N ILE A 287 -15.54 -4.90 -11.96
CA ILE A 287 -15.78 -6.11 -11.19
C ILE A 287 -17.20 -6.63 -11.43
N LEU A 288 -18.19 -5.73 -11.42
CA LEU A 288 -19.58 -6.10 -11.66
C LEU A 288 -19.78 -6.66 -13.08
N GLU A 289 -19.11 -6.09 -14.08
CA GLU A 289 -19.13 -6.61 -15.45
C GLU A 289 -18.56 -8.03 -15.55
N ARG A 290 -17.41 -8.30 -14.91
CA ARG A 290 -16.84 -9.67 -14.86
C ARG A 290 -17.79 -10.66 -14.18
N VAL A 291 -18.46 -10.25 -13.12
CA VAL A 291 -19.43 -11.07 -12.38
C VAL A 291 -20.65 -11.37 -13.24
N GLN A 292 -21.14 -10.38 -13.99
CA GLN A 292 -22.26 -10.54 -14.93
C GLN A 292 -21.92 -11.44 -16.12
N ARG A 293 -20.65 -11.59 -16.49
CA ARG A 293 -20.19 -12.54 -17.52
C ARG A 293 -19.95 -13.95 -16.97
N THR A 294 -19.79 -14.10 -15.67
CA THR A 294 -19.50 -15.39 -15.02
C THR A 294 -20.80 -16.17 -14.85
N PRO A 295 -20.88 -17.44 -15.31
CA PRO A 295 -22.08 -18.26 -15.13
C PRO A 295 -22.36 -18.50 -13.65
N CYS A 296 -23.62 -18.39 -13.28
CA CYS A 296 -24.07 -18.73 -11.93
C CYS A 296 -23.84 -20.22 -11.68
N ARG A 297 -23.25 -20.53 -10.53
CA ARG A 297 -23.01 -21.91 -10.09
C ARG A 297 -24.31 -22.74 -10.01
N ASP A 298 -25.42 -22.10 -9.63
CA ASP A 298 -26.73 -22.75 -9.48
C ASP A 298 -27.51 -22.81 -10.80
N GLY A 299 -26.98 -22.24 -11.89
CA GLY A 299 -27.57 -22.31 -13.22
C GLY A 299 -29.04 -21.87 -13.26
N LYS A 300 -29.89 -22.63 -13.94
CA LYS A 300 -31.32 -22.30 -14.10
C LYS A 300 -32.11 -22.42 -12.78
N ASP A 301 -31.59 -23.16 -11.81
CA ASP A 301 -32.26 -23.45 -10.53
C ASP A 301 -31.91 -22.43 -9.44
N CYS A 302 -31.27 -21.31 -9.79
CA CYS A 302 -30.91 -20.27 -8.84
C CYS A 302 -32.16 -19.59 -8.23
N GLN A 303 -32.41 -19.83 -6.95
CA GLN A 303 -33.55 -19.24 -6.22
C GLN A 303 -33.29 -17.80 -5.73
N ARG A 304 -32.11 -17.22 -6.01
CA ARG A 304 -31.76 -15.87 -5.55
C ARG A 304 -32.43 -14.81 -6.44
N THR A 305 -33.33 -14.04 -5.86
CA THR A 305 -34.11 -12.98 -6.53
C THR A 305 -33.26 -11.92 -7.26
N ARG A 306 -32.07 -11.61 -6.73
CA ARG A 306 -31.12 -10.64 -7.32
C ARG A 306 -29.73 -11.24 -7.49
N CYS A 307 -29.65 -12.42 -8.11
CA CYS A 307 -28.37 -12.99 -8.48
C CYS A 307 -27.69 -12.15 -9.59
N HIS A 308 -26.46 -11.70 -9.33
CA HIS A 308 -25.66 -10.87 -10.26
C HIS A 308 -24.87 -11.67 -11.30
N PHE A 309 -24.89 -13.01 -11.22
CA PHE A 309 -24.21 -13.91 -12.14
C PHE A 309 -25.10 -14.25 -13.34
N LEU A 310 -24.48 -14.72 -14.43
CA LEU A 310 -25.17 -15.07 -15.67
C LEU A 310 -25.95 -16.38 -15.53
N HIS A 311 -27.24 -16.39 -15.89
CA HIS A 311 -28.02 -17.64 -15.99
C HIS A 311 -28.27 -17.99 -17.47
N PRO A 312 -27.83 -19.18 -17.94
CA PRO A 312 -28.10 -19.62 -19.30
C PRO A 312 -29.61 -19.83 -19.48
N GLY A 313 -30.26 -18.95 -20.26
CA GLY A 313 -31.70 -18.99 -20.55
C GLY A 313 -32.53 -17.79 -20.06
N GLN A 314 -31.99 -16.90 -19.22
CA GLN A 314 -32.72 -15.69 -18.77
C GLN A 314 -32.51 -14.45 -19.66
N GLN A 315 -31.62 -14.50 -20.65
CA GLN A 315 -31.32 -13.33 -21.50
C GLN A 315 -32.52 -12.86 -22.36
N GLY A 316 -33.56 -13.68 -22.56
CA GLY A 316 -34.74 -13.31 -23.35
C GLY A 316 -35.90 -12.63 -22.60
N ASP A 317 -36.07 -12.87 -21.29
CA ASP A 317 -37.32 -12.47 -20.60
C ASP A 317 -37.23 -11.16 -19.80
N ARG A 318 -36.03 -10.70 -19.44
CA ARG A 318 -35.89 -9.49 -18.62
C ARG A 318 -36.21 -8.19 -19.37
N GLN A 319 -36.03 -8.15 -20.70
CA GLN A 319 -36.39 -6.97 -21.49
C GLN A 319 -37.91 -6.82 -21.71
N ARG A 320 -38.71 -7.89 -21.63
CA ARG A 320 -40.16 -7.80 -21.87
C ARG A 320 -40.98 -7.30 -20.67
N LYS A 321 -40.44 -7.35 -19.45
CA LYS A 321 -41.18 -6.95 -18.23
C LYS A 321 -41.02 -5.47 -17.83
N SER A 322 -40.01 -4.75 -18.33
CA SER A 322 -39.80 -3.34 -17.95
C SER A 322 -40.78 -2.36 -18.61
N ALA A 323 -41.53 -2.78 -19.64
CA ALA A 323 -42.49 -1.92 -20.33
C ALA A 323 -43.90 -1.93 -19.70
N LYS A 324 -44.24 -2.91 -18.84
CA LYS A 324 -45.61 -3.09 -18.34
C LYS A 324 -45.87 -2.50 -16.95
N ASP A 325 -44.83 -2.26 -16.15
CA ASP A 325 -44.93 -1.71 -14.77
C ASP A 325 -44.65 -0.19 -14.67
N ARG A 326 -44.80 0.55 -15.78
CA ARG A 326 -44.75 2.04 -15.79
C ARG A 326 -46.12 2.70 -16.01
N ARG A 327 -47.22 1.98 -15.76
CA ARG A 327 -48.57 2.55 -15.68
C ARG A 327 -49.11 2.41 -14.27
#